data_AF-A0A959T0Q8-F1
#
_entry.id   AF-A0A959T0Q8-F1
#
_cell.length_a   1.000
_cell.length_b   1.000
_cell.length_c   1.000
_cell.angle_alpha   90.00
_cell.angle_beta   90.00
_cell.angle_gamma   90.00
#
_symmetry.space_group_name_H-M   'P 1'
#
loop_
_entity.id
_entity.type
_entity.pdbx_description
1 polymer ?
#
loop_
_entity_poly.entity_id
_entity_poly.type
_entity_poly.pdbx_seq_one_letter_code
_entity_poly.pdbx_strand_id
1 'polypeptide(L)'
;QLDPDRWQGWFQRAELPWESPCILRRQLEPNGRSRAFINDTPVRLEQLRELGAGILHVHSQHHTLLLNDRAFQLGLVDGFCGQHQAVEHYAGTYRQWRSVRERLDALREEEANARQEA
;
A
#
# COMPACT_ATOMS: atom_id res chain seq x y z
N GLN A 1 5.60 -16.27 17.31
CA GLN A 1 5.74 -17.23 16.18
C GLN A 1 4.74 -16.84 15.10
N LEU A 2 5.02 -17.12 13.82
CA LEU A 2 4.09 -16.80 12.74
C LEU A 2 2.90 -17.77 12.77
N ASP A 3 1.70 -17.21 12.70
CA ASP A 3 0.45 -17.97 12.60
C ASP A 3 0.33 -18.58 11.19
N PRO A 4 0.27 -19.93 11.06
CA PRO A 4 0.13 -20.60 9.76
C PRO A 4 -1.12 -20.16 9.01
N ASP A 5 -2.26 -20.00 9.69
CA ASP A 5 -3.56 -19.72 9.05
C ASP A 5 -3.56 -18.35 8.37
N ARG A 6 -2.76 -17.42 8.90
CA ARG A 6 -2.59 -16.08 8.34
C ARG A 6 -1.61 -16.02 7.17
N TRP A 7 -0.56 -16.85 7.18
CA TRP A 7 0.61 -16.68 6.30
C TRP A 7 0.77 -17.76 5.23
N GLN A 8 0.12 -18.92 5.37
CA GLN A 8 0.26 -20.04 4.43
C GLN A 8 -0.06 -19.65 2.97
N GLY A 9 -1.11 -18.85 2.75
CA GLY A 9 -1.46 -18.37 1.42
C GLY A 9 -0.43 -17.42 0.80
N TRP A 10 0.30 -16.66 1.63
CA TRP A 10 1.40 -15.81 1.14
C TRP A 10 2.58 -16.67 0.68
N PHE A 11 3.00 -17.65 1.49
CA PHE A 11 4.09 -18.57 1.15
C PHE A 11 3.81 -19.36 -0.12
N GLN A 12 2.56 -19.80 -0.32
CA GLN A 12 2.14 -20.46 -1.57
C GLN A 12 2.28 -19.54 -2.79
N ARG A 13 1.80 -18.30 -2.72
CA ARG A 13 1.93 -17.33 -3.83
C ARG A 13 3.37 -16.91 -4.09
N ALA A 14 4.19 -16.87 -3.05
CA ALA A 14 5.60 -16.56 -3.16
C ALA A 14 6.45 -17.77 -3.61
N GLU A 15 5.83 -18.95 -3.76
CA GLU A 15 6.50 -20.22 -4.09
C GLU A 15 7.61 -20.60 -3.09
N LEU A 16 7.37 -20.32 -1.80
CA LEU A 16 8.32 -20.55 -0.72
C LEU A 16 7.83 -21.64 0.25
N PRO A 17 8.74 -22.48 0.77
CA PRO A 17 8.39 -23.48 1.78
C PRO A 17 8.03 -22.80 3.10
N TRP A 18 6.96 -23.27 3.72
CA TRP A 18 6.61 -22.90 5.09
C TRP A 18 7.47 -23.69 6.09
N GLU A 19 8.14 -22.98 6.99
CA GLU A 19 8.93 -23.57 8.06
C GLU A 19 8.63 -22.88 9.39
N SER A 20 8.68 -23.65 10.48
CA SER A 20 8.54 -23.14 11.85
C SER A 20 9.74 -23.64 12.68
N PRO A 21 10.63 -22.74 13.15
CA PRO A 21 10.55 -21.29 13.05
C PRO A 21 10.84 -20.77 11.63
N CYS A 22 10.11 -19.73 11.21
CA CYS A 22 10.41 -19.02 9.97
C CYS A 22 11.64 -18.13 10.17
N ILE A 23 12.62 -18.23 9.27
CA ILE A 23 13.89 -17.49 9.36
C ILE A 23 13.96 -16.45 8.23
N LEU A 24 14.07 -15.18 8.61
CA LEU A 24 14.23 -14.03 7.72
C LEU A 24 15.68 -13.55 7.82
N ARG A 25 16.41 -13.50 6.69
CA ARG A 25 17.82 -13.10 6.70
C ARG A 25 18.14 -12.13 5.57
N ARG A 26 18.79 -11.01 5.89
CA ARG A 26 19.38 -10.07 4.93
C ARG A 26 20.89 -10.02 5.12
N GLN A 27 21.63 -10.21 4.05
CA GLN A 27 23.09 -10.15 4.03
C GLN A 27 23.53 -8.93 3.21
N LEU A 28 24.35 -8.07 3.82
CA LEU A 28 24.93 -6.89 3.18
C LEU A 28 26.42 -7.16 2.96
N GLU A 29 26.85 -7.09 1.71
CA GLU A 29 28.25 -7.21 1.35
C GLU A 29 28.94 -5.82 1.39
N PRO A 30 30.24 -5.75 1.73
CA PRO A 30 30.99 -4.49 1.75
C PRO A 30 31.04 -3.76 0.40
N ASN A 31 30.84 -4.48 -0.71
CA ASN A 31 30.77 -3.95 -2.07
C ASN A 31 29.39 -3.31 -2.41
N GLY A 32 28.47 -3.24 -1.44
CA GLY A 32 27.12 -2.67 -1.62
C GLY A 32 26.07 -3.65 -2.14
N ARG A 33 26.43 -4.90 -2.45
CA ARG A 33 25.44 -5.93 -2.83
C ARG A 33 24.63 -6.36 -1.61
N SER A 34 23.32 -6.53 -1.80
CA SER A 34 22.40 -7.02 -0.77
C SER A 34 21.76 -8.31 -1.24
N ARG A 35 21.71 -9.32 -0.37
CA ARG A 35 21.00 -10.59 -0.60
C ARG A 35 19.95 -10.78 0.48
N ALA A 36 18.83 -11.38 0.12
CA ALA A 36 17.72 -11.66 1.02
C ALA A 36 17.37 -13.15 0.97
N PHE A 37 16.98 -13.70 2.11
CA PHE A 37 16.64 -15.11 2.27
C PHE A 37 15.41 -15.25 3.17
N ILE A 38 14.53 -16.19 2.82
CA ILE A 38 13.43 -16.68 3.65
C ILE A 38 13.60 -18.19 3.72
N ASN A 39 13.74 -18.76 4.92
CA ASN A 39 13.94 -20.21 5.13
C ASN A 39 15.06 -20.77 4.24
N ASP A 40 16.23 -20.11 4.31
CA ASP A 40 17.42 -20.37 3.48
C ASP A 40 17.25 -20.33 1.96
N THR A 41 16.06 -19.99 1.47
CA THR A 41 15.77 -19.78 0.06
C THR A 41 16.07 -18.33 -0.32
N PRO A 42 16.90 -18.07 -1.35
CA PRO A 42 17.19 -16.72 -1.81
C PRO A 42 15.93 -16.09 -2.43
N VAL A 43 15.60 -14.87 -1.99
CA VAL A 43 14.41 -14.13 -2.42
C VAL A 43 14.77 -12.72 -2.88
N ARG A 44 13.84 -12.07 -3.56
CA ARG A 44 13.94 -10.64 -3.85
C ARG A 44 13.78 -9.86 -2.55
N LEU A 45 14.47 -8.71 -2.46
CA LEU A 45 14.36 -7.82 -1.30
C LEU A 45 12.92 -7.35 -1.06
N GLU A 46 12.14 -7.19 -2.13
CA GLU A 46 10.72 -6.81 -2.06
C GLU A 46 9.88 -7.85 -1.31
N GLN A 47 10.09 -9.15 -1.56
CA GLN A 47 9.38 -10.24 -0.88
C GLN A 47 9.74 -10.27 0.62
N LEU A 48 11.02 -10.09 0.94
CA LEU A 48 11.48 -9.99 2.33
C LEU A 48 10.84 -8.77 3.04
N ARG A 49 10.69 -7.64 2.33
CA ARG A 49 10.08 -6.42 2.86
C ARG A 49 8.57 -6.58 3.07
N GLU A 50 7.88 -7.19 2.11
CA GLU A 50 6.45 -7.46 2.18
C GLU A 50 6.10 -8.37 3.36
N LEU A 51 6.79 -9.49 3.49
CA LEU A 51 6.63 -10.42 4.61
C LEU A 51 7.01 -9.74 5.94
N GLY A 52 8.14 -9.04 5.98
CA GLY A 52 8.62 -8.32 7.16
C GLY A 52 7.64 -7.24 7.65
N ALA A 53 6.97 -6.52 6.76
CA ALA A 53 6.03 -5.45 7.11
C ALA A 53 4.80 -5.94 7.89
N GLY A 54 4.34 -7.17 7.64
CA GLY A 54 3.22 -7.74 8.39
C GLY A 54 3.60 -8.50 9.67
N ILE A 55 4.90 -8.72 9.89
CA ILE A 55 5.44 -9.46 11.06
C ILE A 55 6.07 -8.51 12.08
N LEU A 56 6.76 -7.49 11.59
CA LEU A 56 7.54 -6.55 12.37
C LEU A 56 7.04 -5.14 12.10
N HIS A 57 6.37 -4.55 13.09
CA HIS A 57 6.19 -3.11 13.12
C HIS A 57 7.49 -2.48 13.62
N VAL A 58 8.41 -2.21 12.68
CA VAL A 58 9.70 -1.59 13.01
C VAL A 58 9.47 -0.11 13.33
N HIS A 59 9.45 0.26 14.61
CA HIS A 59 9.59 1.64 15.04
C HIS A 59 11.04 2.10 14.84
N SER A 60 11.47 2.31 13.59
CA SER A 60 12.78 2.91 13.32
C SER A 60 12.68 4.43 13.24
N GLN A 61 13.79 5.12 13.50
CA GLN A 61 13.94 6.58 13.45
C GLN A 61 13.58 7.24 12.09
N HIS A 62 13.15 6.47 11.08
CA HIS A 62 12.56 6.99 9.84
C HIS A 62 11.04 7.29 9.94
N HIS A 63 10.39 6.98 11.06
CA HIS A 63 8.97 7.36 11.29
C HIS A 63 8.77 8.90 11.28
N THR A 64 9.82 9.66 11.57
CA THR A 64 9.80 11.13 11.54
C THR A 64 9.48 11.69 10.14
N LEU A 65 9.78 10.97 9.05
CA LEU A 65 9.46 11.42 7.68
C LEU A 65 7.96 11.26 7.35
N LEU A 66 7.31 10.21 7.84
CA LEU A 66 5.86 9.99 7.63
C LEU A 66 5.02 10.88 8.56
N LEU A 67 5.53 11.23 9.74
CA LEU A 67 4.87 12.17 10.65
C LEU A 67 4.71 13.56 10.04
N ASN A 68 5.53 13.97 9.06
CA ASN A 68 5.34 15.23 8.35
C ASN A 68 4.46 15.12 7.10
N ASP A 69 4.08 13.89 6.70
CA ASP A 69 3.15 13.69 5.61
C ASP A 69 1.71 13.95 6.10
N ARG A 70 1.07 14.96 5.51
CA ARG A 70 -0.27 15.40 5.90
C ARG A 70 -1.33 14.32 5.68
N ALA A 71 -1.21 13.52 4.63
CA ALA A 71 -2.15 12.43 4.35
C ALA A 71 -2.00 11.31 5.38
N PHE A 72 -0.77 11.01 5.79
CA PHE A 72 -0.50 10.06 6.86
C PHE A 72 -1.06 10.54 8.22
N GLN A 73 -0.83 11.80 8.58
CA GLN A 73 -1.39 12.40 9.81
C GLN A 73 -2.93 12.33 9.83
N LEU A 74 -3.59 12.71 8.72
CA LEU A 74 -5.04 12.64 8.60
C LEU A 74 -5.55 11.21 8.72
N GLY A 75 -4.92 10.25 8.04
CA GLY A 75 -5.26 8.84 8.15
C GLY A 75 -5.11 8.30 9.57
N LEU A 76 -4.12 8.78 10.33
CA LEU A 76 -3.92 8.42 11.73
C LEU A 76 -5.06 8.95 12.62
N VAL A 77 -5.45 10.22 12.43
CA VAL A 77 -6.55 10.85 13.18
C VAL A 77 -7.89 10.18 12.84
N ASP A 78 -8.15 9.95 11.55
CA ASP A 78 -9.37 9.28 11.09
C ASP A 78 -9.46 7.85 11.64
N GLY A 79 -8.34 7.13 11.68
CA GLY A 79 -8.28 5.80 12.29
C GLY A 79 -8.49 5.82 13.79
N PHE A 80 -7.87 6.77 14.51
CA PHE A 80 -8.05 6.93 15.96
C PHE A 80 -9.51 7.26 16.32
N CYS A 81 -10.17 8.10 15.53
CA CYS A 81 -11.57 8.47 15.72
C CYS A 81 -12.57 7.42 15.20
N GLY A 82 -12.10 6.32 14.59
CA GLY A 82 -12.96 5.29 14.02
C GLY A 82 -13.75 5.74 12.78
N GLN A 83 -13.25 6.73 12.03
CA GLN A 83 -13.97 7.43 10.96
C GLN A 83 -13.86 6.75 9.58
N HIS A 84 -13.29 5.55 9.51
CA HIS A 84 -13.03 4.83 8.26
C HIS A 84 -14.24 4.77 7.31
N GLN A 85 -15.43 4.44 7.83
CA GLN A 85 -16.64 4.32 7.02
C GLN A 85 -17.06 5.67 6.40
N ALA A 86 -16.95 6.76 7.15
CA ALA A 86 -17.29 8.08 6.66
C ALA A 86 -16.28 8.60 5.63
N VAL A 87 -14.99 8.31 5.83
CA VAL A 87 -13.94 8.62 4.84
C VAL A 87 -14.18 7.87 3.54
N GLU A 88 -14.49 6.57 3.61
CA GLU A 88 -14.82 5.75 2.43
C GLU A 88 -16.07 6.26 1.70
N HIS A 89 -17.12 6.60 2.45
CA HIS A 89 -18.35 7.14 1.90
C HIS A 89 -18.10 8.47 1.18
N TYR A 90 -17.40 9.40 1.84
CA TYR A 90 -17.02 10.68 1.26
C TYR A 90 -16.19 10.51 -0.02
N ALA A 91 -15.18 9.63 0.00
CA ALA A 91 -14.34 9.36 -1.17
C ALA A 91 -15.17 8.80 -2.33
N GLY A 92 -16.16 7.96 -2.06
CA GLY A 92 -17.12 7.47 -3.04
C GLY A 92 -17.94 8.60 -3.67
N THR A 93 -18.60 9.41 -2.85
CA THR A 93 -19.40 10.56 -3.30
C THR A 93 -18.57 11.56 -4.09
N TYR A 94 -17.35 11.85 -3.65
CA TYR A 94 -16.44 12.76 -4.32
C TYR A 94 -16.05 12.26 -5.73
N ARG A 95 -15.75 10.96 -5.87
CA ARG A 95 -15.47 10.35 -7.19
C ARG A 95 -16.66 10.47 -8.13
N GLN A 96 -17.87 10.20 -7.62
CA GLN A 96 -19.11 10.33 -8.40
C GLN A 96 -19.33 11.77 -8.86
N TRP A 97 -19.25 12.74 -7.93
CA TRP A 97 -19.39 14.16 -8.26
C TRP A 97 -18.38 14.58 -9.32
N ARG A 98 -17.11 14.16 -9.18
CA ARG A 98 -16.05 14.54 -10.12
C ARG A 98 -16.33 14.00 -11.52
N SER A 99 -16.79 12.75 -11.62
CA SER A 99 -17.20 12.14 -12.90
C SER A 99 -18.38 12.86 -13.55
N VAL A 100 -19.41 13.21 -12.76
CA VAL A 100 -20.57 13.96 -13.28
C VAL A 100 -20.15 15.35 -13.76
N ARG A 101 -19.25 16.02 -13.03
CA ARG A 101 -18.73 17.33 -13.42
C ARG A 101 -17.94 17.26 -14.73
N GLU A 102 -17.02 16.30 -14.86
CA GLU A 102 -16.25 16.08 -16.09
C GLU A 102 -17.19 15.84 -17.29
N ARG A 103 -18.26 15.07 -17.11
CA ARG A 103 -19.26 14.84 -18.16
C ARG A 103 -20.07 16.09 -18.50
N LEU A 104 -20.43 16.90 -17.51
CA LEU A 104 -21.12 18.17 -17.74
C LEU A 104 -20.25 19.14 -18.52
N ASP A 105 -18.97 19.23 -18.18
CA ASP A 105 -18.02 20.12 -18.85
C ASP A 105 -17.82 19.69 -20.31
N ALA A 106 -17.71 18.38 -20.59
CA ALA A 106 -17.64 17.84 -21.94
C ALA A 106 -18.89 18.17 -22.78
N LEU A 107 -20.09 17.99 -22.23
CA LEU A 107 -21.34 18.31 -22.93
C LEU A 107 -21.50 19.80 -23.22
N ARG A 108 -21.02 20.66 -22.33
CA ARG A 108 -21.00 22.12 -22.55
C ARG A 108 -20.04 22.51 -23.67
N GLU A 109 -18.90 21.84 -23.76
CA GLU A 109 -17.93 22.05 -24.84
C GLU A 109 -18.50 21.59 -26.19
N GLU A 110 -19.17 20.43 -26.24
CA GLU A 110 -19.90 19.97 -27.43
C GLU A 110 -20.99 20.95 -27.87
N GLU A 111 -21.80 21.46 -26.93
CA GLU A 111 -22.83 22.47 -27.23
C GLU A 111 -22.23 23.76 -27.78
N ALA A 112 -21.13 24.24 -27.18
CA ALA A 112 -20.45 25.45 -27.62
C ALA A 112 -19.89 25.31 -29.04
N ASN A 113 -19.28 24.17 -29.36
CA ASN A 113 -18.76 23.88 -30.70
C ASN A 113 -19.88 23.78 -31.74
N ALA A 114 -20.96 23.06 -31.45
CA ALA A 114 -22.10 22.93 -32.35
C ALA A 114 -22.79 24.27 -32.68
N ARG A 115 -22.78 25.23 -31.74
CA ARG A 115 -23.28 26.60 -31.97
C ARG A 115 -22.35 27.47 -32.80
N GLN A 116 -21.06 27.16 -32.86
CA GLN A 116 -20.11 27.90 -33.71
C GLN A 116 -20.11 27.40 -35.16
N GLU A 117 -20.51 26.14 -35.38
CA GLU A 117 -20.57 25.52 -36.71
C GLU A 117 -21.90 25.76 -37.46
N ALA A 118 -22.93 26.31 -36.78
CA ALA A 118 -24.24 26.66 -37.33
C ALA A 118 -24.35 28.14 -37.68
#